data_AF-A0A7V5H167-F1
#
_entry.id   AF-A0A7V5H167-F1
#
_cell.length_a   1.000
_cell.length_b   1.000
_cell.length_c   1.000
_cell.angle_alpha   90.00
_cell.angle_beta   90.00
_cell.angle_gamma   90.00
#
_symmetry.space_group_name_H-M   'P 1'
#
loop_
_entity.id
_entity.type
_entity.pdbx_description
1 polymer ?
#
loop_
_entity_poly.entity_id
_entity_poly.type
_entity_poly.pdbx_seq_one_letter_code
_entity_poly.pdbx_strand_id
1 'polypeptide(L)' 'MIISIDENSGFCWGVVRTVEIAEKTLSESHDGNVYILGEIIHNPKEVERLERMGLKTINHEHLADLKGENVKVLIRA' A
#
# COMPACT_ATOMS: atom_id res chain seq x y z
N MET A 1 -12.09 -31.94 -19.34
CA MET A 1 -11.93 -31.12 -18.11
C MET A 1 -12.63 -29.80 -18.36
N ILE A 2 -13.59 -29.42 -17.51
CA ILE A 2 -14.30 -28.14 -17.61
C ILE A 2 -13.78 -27.28 -16.46
N ILE A 3 -13.29 -26.08 -16.79
CA ILE A 3 -12.84 -25.09 -15.81
C ILE A 3 -13.90 -23.99 -15.80
N SER A 4 -14.44 -23.69 -14.62
CA SER A 4 -15.41 -22.61 -14.39
C SER A 4 -14.82 -21.62 -13.38
N ILE A 5 -14.92 -20.34 -13.69
CA ILE A 5 -14.44 -19.24 -12.85
C ILE A 5 -15.68 -18.43 -12.43
N ASP A 6 -15.77 -18.09 -11.15
CA ASP A 6 -16.84 -17.23 -10.63
C ASP A 6 -16.66 -15.79 -11.13
N GLU A 7 -17.75 -15.14 -11.53
CA GLU A 7 -17.73 -13.76 -12.02
C GLU A 7 -17.32 -12.74 -10.94
N ASN A 8 -17.47 -13.10 -9.66
CA ASN A 8 -17.05 -12.29 -8.52
C ASN A 8 -15.63 -12.63 -8.04
N SER A 9 -14.90 -13.49 -8.75
CA SER A 9 -13.52 -13.81 -8.41
C SER A 9 -12.57 -12.63 -8.72
N GLY A 10 -11.63 -12.36 -7.82
CA GLY A 10 -10.65 -11.28 -7.98
C GLY A 10 -10.53 -10.40 -6.74
N PHE A 11 -10.03 -9.17 -6.93
CA PHE A 11 -9.91 -8.20 -5.85
C PHE A 11 -11.26 -7.55 -5.55
N CYS A 12 -11.59 -7.44 -4.27
CA CYS A 12 -12.72 -6.62 -3.86
C CYS A 12 -12.42 -5.14 -4.08
N TRP A 13 -13.46 -4.33 -4.20
CA TRP A 13 -13.34 -2.88 -4.37
C TRP A 13 -12.45 -2.22 -3.31
N GLY A 14 -12.50 -2.69 -2.06
CA GLY A 14 -11.67 -2.16 -0.97
C GLY A 14 -10.16 -2.36 -1.20
N VAL A 15 -9.76 -3.50 -1.75
CA VAL A 15 -8.37 -3.78 -2.12
C VAL A 15 -7.94 -2.87 -3.27
N VAL A 16 -8.75 -2.79 -4.32
CA VAL A 16 -8.47 -1.93 -5.49
C VAL A 16 -8.27 -0.48 -5.06
N ARG A 17 -9.22 0.08 -4.31
CA ARG A 17 -9.15 1.46 -3.80
C ARG A 17 -7.92 1.71 -2.94
N THR A 18 -7.57 0.75 -2.07
CA THR A 18 -6.41 0.88 -1.18
C THR A 18 -5.11 0.97 -2.00
N VAL A 19 -4.97 0.12 -3.02
CA VAL A 19 -3.81 0.14 -3.92
C VAL A 19 -3.77 1.45 -4.71
N GLU A 20 -4.88 1.88 -5.30
CA GLU A 20 -4.96 3.14 -6.06
C GLU A 20 -4.56 4.36 -5.23
N ILE A 21 -4.99 4.43 -3.96
CA ILE A 21 -4.60 5.51 -3.04
C ILE A 21 -3.09 5.50 -2.80
N ALA A 22 -2.49 4.32 -2.59
CA ALA A 22 -1.05 4.20 -2.38
C ALA A 22 -0.26 4.63 -3.62
N GLU A 23 -0.63 4.14 -4.80
CA GLU A 23 0.01 4.52 -6.07
C GLU A 23 -0.10 6.01 -6.35
N LYS A 24 -1.29 6.59 -6.17
CA LYS A 24 -1.51 8.02 -6.35
C LYS A 24 -0.63 8.82 -5.38
N THR A 25 -0.61 8.42 -4.11
CA THR A 25 0.19 9.10 -3.08
C THR A 25 1.68 9.03 -3.41
N LEU A 26 2.18 7.89 -3.89
CA LEU A 26 3.56 7.74 -4.37
C LEU A 26 3.85 8.66 -5.55
N SER A 27 2.96 8.69 -6.55
CA SER A 27 3.15 9.52 -7.76
C SER A 27 3.15 11.02 -7.48
N GLU A 28 2.34 11.48 -6.52
CA GLU A 28 2.25 12.90 -6.13
C GLU A 28 3.39 13.32 -5.20
N SER A 29 4.04 12.38 -4.53
CA SER A 29 5.09 12.67 -3.56
C SER A 29 6.45 12.73 -4.25
N HIS A 30 7.01 13.93 -4.37
CA HIS A 30 8.27 14.16 -5.08
C HIS A 30 9.50 13.64 -4.32
N ASP A 31 9.38 13.50 -2.99
CA ASP A 31 10.50 13.15 -2.11
C ASP A 31 10.57 11.64 -1.77
N GLY A 32 9.64 10.82 -2.30
CA GLY A 32 9.62 9.36 -2.04
C GLY A 32 9.36 8.97 -0.58
N ASN A 33 8.91 9.90 0.26
CA ASN A 33 8.66 9.70 1.69
C ASN A 33 7.21 9.30 1.97
N VAL A 34 6.77 8.20 1.35
CA VAL A 34 5.45 7.61 1.57
C VAL A 34 5.58 6.32 2.36
N TYR A 35 4.89 6.27 3.49
CA TYR A 35 4.90 5.15 4.42
C TYR A 35 3.50 4.57 4.59
N ILE A 36 3.39 3.28 4.89
CA ILE A 36 2.15 2.61 5.29
C ILE A 36 2.33 2.03 6.70
N LEU A 37 1.40 2.33 7.59
CA LEU A 37 1.37 1.73 8.93
C LEU A 37 0.77 0.32 8.85
N GLY A 38 1.62 -0.69 9.02
CA GLY A 38 1.27 -2.09 8.83
C GLY A 38 1.15 -2.50 7.37
N GLU A 39 0.69 -3.74 7.13
CA GLU A 39 0.52 -4.25 5.77
C GLU A 39 -0.66 -3.56 5.05
N ILE A 40 -0.41 -3.14 3.82
CA ILE A 40 -1.42 -2.52 2.96
C ILE A 40 -2.51 -3.53 2.55
N ILE A 41 -2.11 -4.73 2.14
CA ILE A 41 -2.95 -5.90 1.84
C ILE A 41 -2.15 -7.19 2.05
N HIS A 42 -2.83 -8.32 2.23
CA HIS A 42 -2.19 -9.64 2.35
C HIS A 42 -1.90 -10.28 0.98
N ASN A 43 -1.19 -9.55 0.11
CA ASN A 43 -0.72 -10.04 -1.18
C ASN A 43 0.77 -9.71 -1.34
N PRO A 44 1.69 -10.66 -1.08
CA PRO A 44 3.13 -10.41 -1.07
C PRO A 44 3.66 -9.85 -2.40
N LYS A 45 3.12 -10.29 -3.54
CA LYS A 45 3.56 -9.79 -4.86
C LYS A 45 3.21 -8.32 -5.05
N GLU A 46 2.04 -7.92 -4.56
CA GLU A 46 1.59 -6.54 -4.68
C GLU A 46 2.30 -5.61 -3.69
N VAL A 47 2.58 -6.11 -2.48
CA VAL A 47 3.44 -5.43 -1.50
C VAL A 47 4.82 -5.17 -2.11
N GLU A 48 5.48 -6.19 -2.67
CA GLU A 48 6.80 -6.06 -3.29
C GLU A 48 6.78 -5.05 -4.47
N ARG A 49 5.69 -5.03 -5.25
CA ARG A 49 5.53 -4.05 -6.34
C ARG A 49 5.46 -2.62 -5.81
N LEU A 50 4.68 -2.36 -4.77
CA LEU A 50 4.54 -1.04 -4.16
C LEU A 50 5.82 -0.61 -3.44
N GLU A 51 6.52 -1.54 -2.79
CA GLU A 51 7.84 -1.27 -2.19
C GLU A 51 8.87 -0.86 -3.24
N ARG A 52 8.88 -1.52 -4.41
CA ARG A 52 9.71 -1.11 -5.56
C ARG A 52 9.33 0.27 -6.11
N MET A 53 8.08 0.70 -5.93
CA MET A 53 7.64 2.06 -6.28
C MET A 53 7.99 3.09 -5.21
N GLY A 54 8.52 2.67 -4.05
CA GLY A 54 8.97 3.55 -2.97
C GLY A 54 8.08 3.55 -1.73
N LEU A 55 7.06 2.70 -1.65
CA LEU A 55 6.25 2.56 -0.43
C LEU A 55 7.07 1.89 0.66
N LYS A 56 7.10 2.48 1.86
CA LYS A 56 7.83 1.91 3.00
C LYS A 56 6.85 1.43 4.07
N THR A 57 6.92 0.17 4.44
CA THR A 57 6.11 -0.39 5.52
C THR A 57 6.73 -0.07 6.87
N ILE A 58 5.94 0.48 7.79
CA ILE A 58 6.36 0.81 9.17
C ILE A 58 5.40 0.22 10.19
N ASN A 59 5.87 0.10 11.43
CA ASN A 59 5.03 -0.20 12.58
C ASN A 59 4.91 1.04 13.50
N HIS A 60 4.20 0.92 14.62
CA HIS A 60 3.99 2.01 15.56
C HIS A 60 5.29 2.54 16.21
N GLU A 61 6.31 1.70 16.37
CA GLU A 61 7.59 2.08 16.99
C GLU A 61 8.36 3.05 16.09
N HIS A 62 8.32 2.83 14.78
CA HIS A 62 8.98 3.68 13.78
C HIS A 62 8.32 5.06 13.62
N LEU A 63 7.08 5.26 14.10
CA LEU A 63 6.42 6.58 14.02
C LEU A 63 7.19 7.66 14.78
N ALA A 64 7.92 7.29 15.83
CA ALA A 64 8.76 8.22 16.58
C ALA A 64 9.94 8.74 15.74
N ASP A 65 10.45 7.93 14.83
CA ASP A 65 11.63 8.24 13.99
C ASP A 65 11.28 9.19 12.84
N LEU A 66 10.00 9.28 12.46
CA LEU A 66 9.51 10.15 11.40
C LEU A 66 9.27 11.61 11.85
N LYS A 67 9.59 11.94 13.11
CA LYS A 67 9.37 13.28 13.66
C LYS A 67 10.34 14.30 13.06
N GLY A 68 9.80 15.38 12.48
CA GLY A 68 10.58 16.50 11.95
C GLY A 68 10.79 16.48 10.44
N GLU A 69 10.32 15.43 9.75
CA GLU A 69 10.30 15.34 8.29
C GLU A 69 8.89 15.53 7.74
N ASN A 70 8.77 16.12 6.56
CA ASN A 70 7.49 16.19 5.84
C ASN A 70 7.23 14.84 5.16
N VAL A 71 6.54 13.94 5.85
CA VAL A 71 6.24 12.58 5.38
C VAL A 71 4.74 12.37 5.22
N LYS A 72 4.36 11.44 4.35
CA LYS A 72 2.98 10.96 4.25
C LYS A 72 2.90 9.55 4.83
N VAL A 73 2.02 9.36 5.80
CA VAL A 73 1.73 8.04 6.38
C VAL A 73 0.31 7.64 6.02
N LEU A 74 0.17 6.55 5.27
CA LEU A 74 -1.09 5.90 4.98
C LEU A 74 -1.48 5.00 6.15
N ILE A 75 -2.75 5.06 6.55
CA ILE A 75 -3.30 4.24 7.63
C ILE A 75 -4.47 3.46 7.06
N ARG A 76 -4.46 2.14 7.27
CA ARG A 76 -5.58 1.26 6.97
C ARG A 76 -6.54 1.29 8.15
N ALA A 77 -7.82 1.54 7.88
CA ALA A 77 -8.90 1.43 8.87
C ALA A 77 -9.24 -0.04 9.18
#